data_AF-A0A969KPF9-F1
#
_entry.id   AF-A0A969KPF9-F1
#
_cell.length_a   1.000
_cell.length_b   1.000
_cell.length_c   1.000
_cell.angle_alpha   90.00
_cell.angle_beta   90.00
_cell.angle_gamma   90.00
#
_symmetry.space_group_name_H-M   'P 1'
#
loop_
_entity.id
_entity.type
_entity.pdbx_description
1 polymer ?
#
loop_
_entity_poly.entity_id
_entity_poly.type
_entity_poly.pdbx_seq_one_letter_code
_entity_poly.pdbx_strand_id
1 'polypeptide(L)'
;MHEERIGDTVVNGLLYGIVGGLVITLYLFVLGQFGGPKPQDLLISLSPSVGETALAGFVAHLAVASIYGILWGILYGWMGGRVRLPSWLLGLLYGLLLTCVVLIFRPPTQLVPSVGFVYILSAHMLYGLTLGYLQGRR
;
A
#
# COMPACT_ATOMS: atom_id res chain seq x y z
N MET A 1 14.99 24.43 12.04
CA MET A 1 14.01 23.53 11.36
C MET A 1 14.23 23.76 9.88
N HIS A 2 14.96 22.86 9.21
CA HIS A 2 15.09 22.95 7.76
C HIS A 2 13.69 22.82 7.17
N GLU A 3 13.30 23.78 6.31
CA GLU A 3 12.17 23.59 5.42
C GLU A 3 12.52 22.37 4.56
N GLU A 4 12.10 21.17 4.96
CA GLU A 4 12.05 20.05 4.04
C GLU A 4 11.24 20.56 2.85
N ARG A 5 11.86 20.57 1.67
CA ARG A 5 11.15 20.97 0.47
C ARG A 5 10.00 19.98 0.33
N ILE A 6 8.84 20.47 -0.09
CA ILE A 6 7.68 19.62 -0.41
C ILE A 6 8.10 18.46 -1.34
N GLY A 7 9.08 18.70 -2.22
CA GLY A 7 9.69 17.68 -3.06
C GLY A 7 10.34 16.53 -2.28
N ASP A 8 11.02 16.80 -1.17
CA ASP A 8 11.66 15.76 -0.35
C ASP A 8 10.59 14.85 0.25
N THR A 9 9.53 15.41 0.84
CA THR A 9 8.43 14.63 1.42
C THR A 9 7.73 13.76 0.38
N VAL A 10 7.57 14.25 -0.85
CA VAL A 10 7.01 13.49 -1.99
C VAL A 10 7.92 12.33 -2.39
N VAL A 11 9.22 12.57 -2.53
CA VAL A 11 10.21 11.53 -2.88
C VAL A 11 10.27 10.47 -1.78
N ASN A 12 10.25 10.89 -0.51
CA ASN A 12 10.20 9.98 0.62
C ASN A 12 8.93 9.13 0.59
N GLY A 13 7.78 9.75 0.30
CA GLY A 13 6.52 9.07 0.11
C GLY A 13 6.61 7.99 -0.96
N LEU A 14 7.18 8.30 -2.12
CA LEU A 14 7.43 7.32 -3.20
C LEU A 14 8.25 6.13 -2.68
N LEU A 15 9.41 6.39 -2.07
CA LEU A 15 10.30 5.34 -1.57
C LEU A 15 9.63 4.48 -0.50
N TYR A 16 8.87 5.10 0.39
CA TYR A 16 8.10 4.41 1.43
C TYR A 16 6.97 3.58 0.83
N GLY A 17 6.34 4.06 -0.24
CA GLY A 17 5.37 3.31 -1.02
C GLY A 17 5.96 2.02 -1.58
N ILE A 18 7.17 2.07 -2.13
CA ILE A 18 7.89 0.88 -2.60
C ILE A 18 8.13 -0.09 -1.44
N VAL A 19 8.67 0.38 -0.30
CA VAL A 19 8.92 -0.46 0.87
C VAL A 19 7.62 -1.08 1.38
N GLY A 20 6.53 -0.31 1.45
CA GLY A 20 5.21 -0.80 1.84
C GLY A 20 4.68 -1.87 0.88
N GLY A 21 4.83 -1.69 -0.43
CA GLY A 21 4.44 -2.69 -1.43
C GLY A 21 5.24 -3.99 -1.30
N LEU A 22 6.53 -3.90 -1.01
CA LEU A 22 7.37 -5.08 -0.72
C LEU A 22 6.92 -5.79 0.56
N VAL A 23 6.59 -5.04 1.62
CA VAL A 23 6.09 -5.59 2.87
C VAL A 23 4.75 -6.33 2.65
N ILE A 24 3.81 -5.76 1.88
CA ILE A 24 2.57 -6.45 1.52
C ILE A 24 2.87 -7.72 0.72
N THR A 25 3.77 -7.64 -0.26
CA THR A 25 4.11 -8.80 -1.10
C THR A 25 4.65 -9.95 -0.25
N LEU A 26 5.56 -9.64 0.69
CA LEU A 26 6.11 -10.62 1.61
C LEU A 26 5.02 -11.17 2.54
N TYR A 27 4.15 -10.32 3.07
CA TYR A 27 3.01 -10.73 3.89
C TYR A 27 2.08 -11.71 3.15
N LEU A 28 1.72 -11.41 1.91
CA LEU A 28 0.91 -12.29 1.07
C LEU A 28 1.65 -13.61 0.77
N PHE A 29 2.97 -13.55 0.59
CA PHE A 29 3.79 -14.74 0.41
C PHE A 29 3.72 -15.68 1.60
N VAL A 30 3.88 -15.13 2.81
CA VAL A 30 3.79 -15.88 4.06
C VAL A 30 2.40 -16.48 4.23
N LEU A 31 1.34 -15.70 4.04
CA LEU A 31 -0.03 -16.21 4.18
C LEU A 31 -0.41 -17.28 3.15
N GLY A 32 0.12 -17.18 1.94
CA GLY A 32 -0.05 -18.23 0.92
C GLY A 32 0.47 -19.60 1.37
N GLN A 33 1.46 -19.64 2.27
CA GLN A 33 1.97 -20.91 2.82
C GLN A 33 1.01 -21.56 3.84
N PHE A 34 0.10 -20.78 4.45
CA PHE A 34 -0.83 -21.23 5.48
C PHE A 34 -2.23 -21.51 4.94
N GLY A 35 -2.36 -21.80 3.64
CA GLY A 35 -3.65 -22.12 3.00
C GLY A 35 -4.38 -20.91 2.41
N GLY A 36 -3.73 -19.75 2.32
CA GLY A 36 -4.21 -18.60 1.56
C GLY A 36 -4.09 -18.78 0.04
N PRO A 37 -4.58 -17.81 -0.76
CA PRO A 37 -4.39 -17.81 -2.21
C PRO A 37 -2.89 -17.82 -2.55
N LYS A 38 -2.50 -18.51 -3.63
CA LYS A 38 -1.08 -18.55 -3.99
C LYS A 38 -0.62 -17.13 -4.37
N PRO A 39 0.56 -16.69 -3.89
CA PRO A 39 1.05 -15.34 -4.14
C PRO A 39 1.18 -15.03 -5.63
N GLN A 40 1.59 -16.03 -6.42
CA GLN A 40 1.69 -15.92 -7.88
C GLN A 40 0.34 -15.62 -8.54
N ASP A 41 -0.76 -16.24 -8.07
CA ASP A 41 -2.08 -16.08 -8.66
C ASP A 41 -2.62 -14.68 -8.31
N LEU A 42 -2.33 -14.19 -7.10
CA LEU A 42 -2.61 -12.82 -6.69
C LEU A 42 -1.85 -11.82 -7.55
N LEU A 43 -0.55 -12.02 -7.76
CA LEU A 43 0.25 -11.13 -8.60
C LEU A 43 -0.24 -11.13 -10.04
N ILE A 44 -0.53 -12.28 -10.64
CA ILE A 44 -1.10 -12.35 -11.99
C ILE A 44 -2.45 -11.61 -12.05
N SER A 45 -3.28 -11.66 -11.00
CA SER A 45 -4.54 -10.92 -10.95
C SER A 45 -4.39 -9.39 -10.90
N LEU A 46 -3.21 -8.90 -10.51
CA LEU A 46 -2.87 -7.47 -10.51
C LEU A 46 -2.30 -7.00 -11.85
N SER A 47 -2.11 -7.91 -12.80
CA SER A 47 -1.70 -7.56 -14.16
C SER A 47 -2.75 -6.68 -14.84
N PRO A 48 -2.33 -5.62 -15.55
CA PRO A 48 -3.23 -4.81 -16.37
C PRO A 48 -3.78 -5.53 -17.61
N SER A 49 -3.15 -6.62 -18.07
CA SER A 49 -3.62 -7.36 -19.26
C SER A 49 -3.66 -8.89 -19.12
N VAL A 50 -4.45 -9.53 -19.99
CA VAL A 50 -4.70 -10.97 -19.98
C VAL A 50 -3.50 -11.72 -20.58
N GLY A 51 -2.98 -12.72 -19.87
CA GLY A 51 -1.84 -13.54 -20.33
C GLY A 51 -0.47 -13.08 -19.82
N GLU A 52 -0.43 -12.10 -18.92
CA GLU A 52 0.82 -11.60 -18.32
C GLU A 52 1.35 -12.48 -17.17
N THR A 53 2.63 -12.23 -16.85
CA THR A 53 3.39 -12.96 -15.84
C THR A 53 3.20 -12.38 -14.44
N ALA A 54 3.51 -13.18 -13.41
CA ALA A 54 3.53 -12.69 -12.02
C ALA A 54 4.50 -11.51 -11.81
N LEU A 55 5.57 -11.43 -12.61
CA LEU A 55 6.51 -10.30 -12.57
C LEU A 55 5.85 -8.99 -13.01
N ALA A 56 5.06 -9.02 -14.09
CA ALA A 56 4.37 -7.83 -14.58
C ALA A 56 3.34 -7.32 -13.55
N GLY A 57 2.58 -8.23 -12.95
CA GLY A 57 1.67 -7.90 -11.85
C GLY A 57 2.38 -7.37 -10.59
N PHE A 58 3.56 -7.89 -10.26
CA PHE A 58 4.39 -7.37 -9.18
C PHE A 58 4.89 -5.95 -9.46
N VAL A 59 5.34 -5.67 -10.69
CA VAL A 59 5.76 -4.32 -11.09
C VAL A 59 4.56 -3.35 -11.06
N ALA A 60 3.39 -3.78 -11.55
CA ALA A 60 2.16 -3.00 -11.47
C ALA A 60 1.78 -2.70 -10.01
N HIS A 61 1.88 -3.70 -9.13
CA HIS A 61 1.65 -3.53 -7.69
C HIS A 61 2.60 -2.50 -7.08
N LEU A 62 3.90 -2.59 -7.35
CA LEU A 62 4.88 -1.62 -6.85
C LEU A 62 4.65 -0.21 -7.41
N ALA A 63 4.22 -0.09 -8.67
CA ALA A 63 3.89 1.19 -9.28
C ALA A 63 2.70 1.85 -8.56
N VAL A 64 1.61 1.11 -8.33
CA VAL A 64 0.45 1.60 -7.58
C VAL A 64 0.81 1.92 -6.13
N ALA A 65 1.59 1.05 -5.47
CA ALA A 65 2.08 1.30 -4.11
C ALA A 65 2.97 2.56 -4.03
N SER A 66 3.74 2.86 -5.07
CA SER A 66 4.53 4.09 -5.15
C SER A 66 3.64 5.33 -5.29
N ILE A 67 2.59 5.25 -6.11
CA ILE A 67 1.60 6.33 -6.27
C ILE A 67 0.89 6.61 -4.94
N TYR A 68 0.44 5.57 -4.24
CA TYR A 68 -0.15 5.73 -2.91
C TYR A 68 0.86 6.30 -1.90
N GLY A 69 2.13 5.93 -2.00
CA GLY A 69 3.20 6.50 -1.19
C GLY A 69 3.39 8.00 -1.44
N ILE A 70 3.36 8.44 -2.70
CA ILE A 70 3.40 9.86 -3.07
C ILE A 70 2.22 10.61 -2.46
N LEU A 71 1.00 10.09 -2.61
CA LEU A 71 -0.20 10.70 -2.03
C LEU A 71 -0.10 10.82 -0.52
N TRP A 72 0.43 9.79 0.14
CA TRP A 72 0.75 9.84 1.56
C TRP A 72 1.76 10.94 1.90
N GLY A 73 2.87 11.06 1.16
CA GLY A 73 3.87 12.10 1.37
C GLY A 73 3.28 13.51 1.24
N ILE A 74 2.45 13.74 0.21
CA ILE A 74 1.73 15.01 0.02
C ILE A 74 0.79 15.28 1.20
N LEU A 75 -0.02 14.29 1.58
CA LEU A 75 -0.99 14.41 2.67
C LEU A 75 -0.29 14.69 4.00
N TYR A 76 0.78 13.95 4.30
CA TYR A 76 1.55 14.10 5.53
C TYR A 76 2.25 15.46 5.60
N GLY A 77 2.89 15.90 4.51
CA GLY A 77 3.48 17.23 4.41
C GLY A 77 2.45 18.34 4.59
N TRP A 78 1.27 18.20 3.98
CA TRP A 78 0.17 19.16 4.13
C TRP A 78 -0.43 19.19 5.55
N MET A 79 -0.47 18.06 6.24
CA MET A 79 -0.90 17.98 7.63
C MET A 79 0.09 18.65 8.59
N GLY A 80 1.35 18.91 8.17
CA GLY A 80 2.39 19.70 8.84
C GLY A 80 2.06 20.28 10.22
N GLY A 81 2.10 19.45 11.27
CA GLY A 81 1.87 19.84 12.67
C GLY A 81 0.42 20.22 13.05
N ARG A 82 -0.50 20.31 12.08
CA ARG A 82 -1.93 20.59 12.29
C ARG A 82 -2.64 19.47 13.04
N VAL A 83 -2.13 18.24 12.89
CA VAL A 83 -2.67 17.04 13.52
C VAL A 83 -1.68 16.52 14.54
N ARG A 84 -2.12 16.36 15.80
CA ARG A 84 -1.30 15.88 16.92
C ARG A 84 -1.31 14.35 17.10
N LEU A 85 -1.71 13.61 16.06
CA LEU A 85 -1.75 12.16 16.11
C LEU A 85 -0.36 11.58 15.83
N PRO A 86 0.01 10.46 16.47
CA PRO A 86 1.25 9.79 16.15
C PRO A 86 1.22 9.27 14.70
N SER A 87 2.37 9.32 14.02
CA SER A 87 2.46 9.02 12.58
C SER A 87 1.99 7.61 12.22
N TRP A 88 2.21 6.61 13.09
CA TRP A 88 1.74 5.25 12.89
C TRP A 88 0.20 5.16 12.83
N LEU A 89 -0.50 5.98 13.63
CA LEU A 89 -1.96 6.03 13.64
C LEU A 89 -2.49 6.73 12.40
N LEU A 90 -1.84 7.82 11.96
CA LEU A 90 -2.16 8.46 10.68
C LEU A 90 -1.97 7.48 9.52
N GLY A 91 -0.91 6.67 9.57
CA GLY A 91 -0.66 5.60 8.62
C GLY A 91 -1.78 4.57 8.59
N LEU A 92 -2.24 4.08 9.75
CA LEU A 92 -3.38 3.17 9.83
C LEU A 92 -4.68 3.77 9.27
N LEU A 93 -4.96 5.03 9.59
CA LEU A 93 -6.12 5.75 9.03
C LEU A 93 -6.03 5.85 7.50
N TYR A 94 -4.83 6.09 6.97
CA TYR A 94 -4.59 6.09 5.54
C TYR A 94 -4.78 4.69 4.91
N GLY A 95 -4.29 3.63 5.58
CA GLY A 95 -4.58 2.25 5.18
C GLY A 95 -6.07 1.93 5.18
N LEU A 96 -6.83 2.49 6.13
CA LEU A 96 -8.28 2.30 6.20
C LEU A 96 -8.97 2.99 5.02
N LEU A 97 -8.55 4.22 4.72
CA LEU A 97 -9.01 4.96 3.56
C LEU A 97 -8.75 4.17 2.27
N LEU A 98 -7.55 3.63 2.08
CA LEU A 98 -7.24 2.81 0.90
C LEU A 98 -8.09 1.53 0.84
N THR A 99 -8.38 0.90 1.98
CA THR A 99 -9.30 -0.25 2.04
C THR A 99 -10.67 0.17 1.50
N CYS A 100 -11.21 1.31 1.93
CA CYS A 100 -12.47 1.83 1.43
C CYS A 100 -12.43 2.12 -0.07
N VAL A 101 -11.35 2.76 -0.56
CA VAL A 101 -11.16 3.03 -1.99
C VAL A 101 -11.20 1.73 -2.80
N VAL A 102 -10.47 0.70 -2.37
CA VAL A 102 -10.49 -0.59 -3.07
C VAL A 102 -11.87 -1.22 -3.01
N LEU A 103 -12.58 -1.18 -1.88
CA LEU A 103 -13.92 -1.77 -1.78
C LEU A 103 -14.96 -1.05 -2.65
N ILE A 104 -14.82 0.26 -2.86
CA ILE A 104 -15.76 1.06 -3.67
C ILE A 104 -15.47 0.91 -5.17
N PHE A 105 -14.20 0.97 -5.57
CA PHE A 105 -13.81 1.06 -6.97
C PHE A 105 -13.43 -0.29 -7.60
N ARG A 106 -13.35 -1.38 -6.83
CA ARG A 106 -12.98 -2.70 -7.36
C ARG A 106 -14.17 -3.35 -8.10
N PRO A 107 -14.02 -3.68 -9.39
CA PRO A 107 -15.07 -4.39 -10.12
C PRO A 107 -15.20 -5.85 -9.64
N PRO A 108 -16.42 -6.41 -9.60
CA PRO A 108 -16.66 -7.80 -9.15
C PRO A 108 -15.90 -8.86 -9.97
N THR A 109 -15.55 -8.54 -11.21
CA THR A 109 -14.89 -9.44 -12.16
C THR A 109 -13.40 -9.67 -11.88
N GLN A 110 -12.77 -8.87 -11.01
CA GLN A 110 -11.37 -9.01 -10.59
C GLN A 110 -11.25 -9.74 -9.23
N LEU A 111 -12.30 -10.45 -8.81
CA LEU A 111 -12.23 -11.30 -7.63
C LEU A 111 -11.44 -12.55 -7.97
N VAL A 112 -10.27 -12.71 -7.34
CA VAL A 112 -9.87 -14.05 -6.91
C VAL A 112 -10.88 -14.40 -5.81
N PRO A 113 -11.79 -15.38 -6.01
CA PRO A 113 -12.93 -15.62 -5.10
C PRO A 113 -12.53 -15.90 -3.65
N SER A 114 -11.25 -16.20 -3.40
CA SER A 114 -10.67 -16.50 -2.10
C SER A 114 -10.05 -15.32 -1.36
N VAL A 115 -9.96 -14.12 -1.95
CA VAL A 115 -9.41 -12.94 -1.25
C VAL A 115 -10.51 -12.29 -0.43
N GLY A 116 -10.70 -12.81 0.79
CA GLY A 116 -11.68 -12.28 1.74
C GLY A 116 -11.36 -10.85 2.20
N PHE A 117 -12.38 -10.15 2.70
CA PHE A 117 -12.27 -8.80 3.26
C PHE A 117 -11.10 -8.64 4.24
N VAL A 118 -10.87 -9.65 5.09
CA VAL A 118 -9.79 -9.64 6.08
C VAL A 118 -8.42 -9.46 5.43
N TYR A 119 -8.16 -10.10 4.28
CA TYR A 119 -6.90 -9.97 3.56
C TYR A 119 -6.70 -8.57 2.96
N ILE A 120 -7.78 -7.99 2.43
CA ILE A 120 -7.74 -6.64 1.86
C ILE A 120 -7.47 -5.65 2.99
N LEU A 121 -8.23 -5.74 4.08
CA LEU A 121 -8.08 -4.88 5.24
C LEU A 121 -6.66 -4.98 5.81
N SER A 122 -6.19 -6.19 6.14
CA SER A 122 -4.89 -6.39 6.77
C SER A 122 -3.73 -5.94 5.89
N ALA A 123 -3.77 -6.18 4.57
CA ALA A 123 -2.74 -5.73 3.65
C ALA A 123 -2.64 -4.20 3.63
N HIS A 124 -3.76 -3.49 3.53
CA HIS A 124 -3.77 -2.02 3.53
C HIS A 124 -3.45 -1.43 4.91
N MET A 125 -3.87 -2.08 6.00
CA MET A 125 -3.44 -1.72 7.35
C MET A 125 -1.92 -1.81 7.49
N LEU A 126 -1.32 -2.91 7.03
CA LEU A 126 0.12 -3.13 7.10
C LEU A 126 0.89 -2.12 6.23
N TYR A 127 0.37 -1.83 5.04
CA TYR A 127 0.90 -0.79 4.18
C TYR A 127 0.88 0.58 4.85
N GLY A 128 -0.27 1.01 5.33
CA GLY A 128 -0.45 2.28 6.02
C GLY A 128 0.44 2.40 7.26
N LEU A 129 0.51 1.33 8.07
CA LEU A 129 1.39 1.25 9.23
C LEU A 129 2.86 1.42 8.82
N THR A 130 3.30 0.77 7.74
CA THR A 130 4.67 0.88 7.21
C THR A 130 5.00 2.32 6.84
N LEU A 131 4.10 3.00 6.11
CA LEU A 131 4.27 4.41 5.75
C LEU A 131 4.36 5.31 6.98
N GLY A 132 3.42 5.17 7.92
CA GLY A 132 3.38 5.97 9.15
C GLY A 132 4.60 5.75 10.04
N TYR A 133 5.08 4.51 10.14
CA TYR A 133 6.27 4.16 10.90
C TYR A 133 7.55 4.73 10.29
N LEU A 134 7.75 4.58 8.98
CA LEU A 134 8.92 5.12 8.29
C LEU A 134 8.95 6.65 8.30
N GLN A 135 7.78 7.28 8.24
CA GLN A 135 7.66 8.73 8.33
C GLN A 135 7.98 9.25 9.73
N GLY A 136 7.51 8.58 10.78
CA GLY A 136 7.75 9.01 12.17
C GLY A 136 9.16 8.75 12.71
N ARG A 137 9.99 8.04 11.96
CA ARG A 137 11.40 7.80 12.30
C ARG A 137 12.36 8.87 11.78
N ARG A 138 11.84 9.85 11.03
CA ARG A 138 12.58 11.05 10.62
C ARG A 138 12.40 12.16 11.63
#